data_AF-A0A929HZI5-F1
#
_entry.id   AF-A0A929HZI5-F1
#
_cell.length_a   1.000
_cell.length_b   1.000
_cell.length_c   1.000
_cell.angle_alpha   90.00
_cell.angle_beta   90.00
_cell.angle_gamma   90.00
#
_symmetry.space_group_name_H-M   'P 1'
#
loop_
_entity.id
_entity.type
_entity.pdbx_description
1 polymer ?
#
loop_
_entity_poly.entity_id
_entity_poly.type
_entity_poly.pdbx_seq_one_letter_code
_entity_poly.pdbx_strand_id
1 'polypeptide(L)'
;MKRFIFAGVLIIIAIWCGRLPAMDCRRGADYYYRAKSVANRQQSIEWLQRSTAACPNFNAWYMLGLLYRGQGQLDQAINAFTQARAVAGSIQAEALALGRKGEILSQTGHLPQALHELELAKQFHPAP
;
A
#
# COMPACT_ATOMS: atom_id res chain seq x y z
N MET A 1 -62.15 0.48 5.79
CA MET A 1 -61.95 1.29 4.58
C MET A 1 -60.49 1.70 4.49
N LYS A 2 -59.87 1.32 3.37
CA LYS A 2 -58.49 1.59 2.94
C LYS A 2 -58.04 3.03 3.22
N ARG A 3 -56.80 3.19 3.68
CA ARG A 3 -55.85 4.20 3.15
C ARG A 3 -54.42 3.87 3.59
N PHE A 4 -53.70 3.26 2.65
CA PHE A 4 -52.25 3.23 2.59
C PHE A 4 -51.71 4.66 2.54
N ILE A 5 -50.77 5.02 3.42
CA ILE A 5 -49.75 6.03 3.15
C ILE A 5 -48.42 5.48 3.67
N PHE A 6 -47.83 4.57 2.88
CA PHE A 6 -46.40 4.28 2.92
C PHE A 6 -45.68 5.49 2.28
N ALA A 7 -45.37 6.52 3.06
CA ALA A 7 -44.65 7.70 2.55
C ALA A 7 -43.58 8.21 3.53
N GLY A 8 -42.91 7.31 4.24
CA GLY A 8 -41.91 7.67 5.25
C GLY A 8 -40.56 6.95 5.17
N VAL A 9 -40.35 6.07 4.19
CA VAL A 9 -39.18 5.16 4.17
C VAL A 9 -38.25 5.34 2.96
N LEU A 10 -38.53 6.29 2.05
CA LEU A 10 -37.81 6.41 0.76
C LEU A 10 -36.85 7.61 0.62
N ILE A 11 -36.46 8.31 1.70
CA ILE A 11 -35.54 9.48 1.60
C ILE A 11 -34.40 9.44 2.63
N ILE A 12 -33.81 8.26 2.93
CA ILE A 12 -32.54 8.19 3.68
C ILE A 12 -31.53 7.21 3.06
N ILE A 13 -31.63 6.93 1.74
CA ILE A 13 -30.64 6.11 1.01
C ILE A 13 -30.00 6.93 -0.14
N ALA A 14 -29.92 8.25 0.01
CA ALA A 14 -29.36 9.14 -1.02
C ALA A 14 -28.13 9.94 -0.56
N ILE A 15 -27.57 9.66 0.63
CA ILE A 15 -26.37 10.36 1.14
C ILE A 15 -25.09 9.49 1.03
N TRP A 16 -25.23 8.22 0.66
CA TRP A 16 -24.10 7.29 0.52
C TRP A 16 -23.81 6.92 -0.95
N CYS A 17 -24.02 7.86 -1.88
CA CYS A 17 -23.54 7.70 -3.25
C CYS A 17 -22.20 8.45 -3.41
N GLY A 18 -21.11 7.69 -3.22
CA GLY A 18 -19.88 7.83 -3.99
C GLY A 18 -19.21 9.20 -4.02
N ARG A 19 -18.50 9.56 -2.95
CA ARG A 19 -17.34 10.46 -3.08
C ARG A 19 -16.08 9.70 -2.72
N LEU A 20 -15.78 8.63 -3.48
CA LEU A 20 -14.39 8.22 -3.59
C LEU A 20 -13.67 9.43 -4.21
N PRO A 21 -12.69 10.06 -3.53
CA PRO A 21 -11.95 11.13 -4.14
C PRO A 21 -11.33 10.58 -5.42
N ALA A 22 -11.53 11.28 -6.54
CA ALA A 22 -10.87 10.93 -7.78
C ALA A 22 -9.35 10.86 -7.51
N MET A 23 -8.73 9.75 -7.90
CA MET A 23 -7.29 9.57 -7.76
C MET A 23 -6.57 10.70 -8.52
N ASP A 24 -5.62 11.37 -7.85
CA ASP A 24 -4.83 12.46 -8.42
C ASP A 24 -3.37 12.01 -8.49
N CYS A 25 -3.04 11.27 -9.55
CA CYS A 25 -1.69 10.72 -9.74
C CYS A 25 -0.64 11.79 -10.03
N ARG A 26 -1.02 12.97 -10.52
CA ARG A 26 -0.09 14.11 -10.66
C ARG A 26 0.35 14.59 -9.28
N ARG A 27 -0.60 14.80 -8.36
CA ARG A 27 -0.31 15.19 -6.99
C ARG A 27 0.41 14.09 -6.22
N GLY A 28 0.01 12.83 -6.43
CA GLY A 28 0.71 11.67 -5.88
C GLY A 28 2.19 11.64 -6.27
N ALA A 29 2.51 11.96 -7.52
CA ALA A 29 3.89 12.07 -7.98
C ALA A 29 4.64 13.25 -7.34
N ASP A 30 4.03 14.43 -7.24
CA ASP A 30 4.64 15.59 -6.55
C ASP A 30 5.01 15.25 -5.09
N TYR A 31 4.08 14.63 -4.36
CA TYR A 31 4.35 14.17 -3.00
C TYR A 31 5.49 13.15 -2.92
N TYR A 32 5.56 12.20 -3.87
CA TYR A 32 6.66 11.25 -3.94
C TYR A 32 8.02 11.95 -4.16
N TYR A 33 8.09 12.93 -5.06
CA TYR A 33 9.33 13.68 -5.28
C TYR A 33 9.74 14.52 -4.06
N ARG A 34 8.79 15.14 -3.37
CA ARG A 34 9.06 15.82 -2.09
C ARG A 34 9.57 14.87 -1.02
N ALA A 35 9.02 13.66 -0.94
CA ALA A 35 9.50 12.66 0.00
C ALA A 35 10.98 12.29 -0.23
N LYS A 36 11.42 12.28 -1.50
CA LYS A 36 12.81 12.00 -1.87
C LYS A 36 13.76 13.17 -1.60
N SER A 37 13.28 14.40 -1.56
CA SER A 37 14.13 15.59 -1.37
C SER A 37 14.34 15.96 0.10
N VAL A 38 13.46 15.52 1.00
CA VAL A 38 13.63 15.78 2.44
C VAL A 38 14.66 14.82 3.06
N ALA A 39 15.59 15.37 3.85
CA ALA A 39 16.56 14.57 4.59
C ALA A 39 15.96 13.89 5.83
N ASN A 40 14.91 14.49 6.41
CA ASN A 40 14.26 13.97 7.60
C ASN A 40 13.38 12.76 7.26
N ARG A 41 13.67 11.61 7.89
CA ARG A 41 12.96 10.35 7.65
C ARG A 41 11.46 10.43 7.95
N GLN A 42 11.07 11.11 9.02
CA GLN A 42 9.66 11.23 9.41
C GLN A 42 8.87 12.05 8.39
N GLN A 43 9.42 13.19 7.96
CA GLN A 43 8.80 13.98 6.90
C GLN A 43 8.70 13.21 5.58
N SER A 44 9.71 12.39 5.26
CA SER A 44 9.68 11.53 4.07
C SER A 44 8.50 10.56 4.13
N ILE A 45 8.28 9.90 5.29
CA ILE A 45 7.14 9.02 5.52
C ILE A 45 5.81 9.76 5.33
N GLU A 46 5.66 10.95 5.91
CA GLU A 46 4.43 11.76 5.78
C GLU A 46 4.13 12.09 4.31
N TRP A 47 5.14 12.48 3.53
CA TRP A 47 4.98 12.75 2.11
C TRP A 47 4.64 11.49 1.32
N LEU A 48 5.24 10.34 1.64
CA LEU A 48 4.91 9.08 0.98
C LEU A 48 3.48 8.60 1.33
N GLN A 49 3.02 8.80 2.56
CA GLN A 49 1.63 8.53 2.94
C GLN A 49 0.65 9.40 2.15
N ARG A 50 0.96 10.68 1.96
CA ARG A 50 0.17 11.57 1.09
C ARG A 50 0.22 11.13 -0.37
N SER A 51 1.39 10.68 -0.86
CA SER A 51 1.55 10.15 -2.21
C SER A 51 0.65 8.94 -2.46
N THR A 52 0.72 7.95 -1.57
CA THR A 52 -0.09 6.72 -1.67
C THR A 52 -1.58 6.97 -1.49
N ALA A 53 -1.98 7.95 -0.67
CA ALA A 53 -3.38 8.36 -0.54
C ALA A 53 -3.92 9.09 -1.79
N ALA A 54 -3.08 9.89 -2.46
CA ALA A 54 -3.47 10.59 -3.68
C ALA A 54 -3.53 9.66 -4.90
N CYS A 55 -2.55 8.75 -5.03
CA CYS A 55 -2.52 7.72 -6.05
C CYS A 55 -1.58 6.58 -5.63
N PRO A 56 -2.14 5.41 -5.26
CA PRO A 56 -1.35 4.23 -4.92
C PRO A 56 -0.41 3.85 -6.07
N ASN A 57 0.88 3.71 -5.76
CA ASN A 57 1.88 3.26 -6.73
C ASN A 57 2.98 2.46 -6.01
N PHE A 58 3.62 1.57 -6.76
CA PHE A 58 4.62 0.64 -6.24
C PHE A 58 5.75 1.36 -5.49
N ASN A 59 6.35 2.38 -6.13
CA ASN A 59 7.55 3.03 -5.61
C ASN A 59 7.31 3.69 -4.25
N ALA A 60 6.17 4.37 -4.07
CA ALA A 60 5.86 5.05 -2.82
C ALA A 60 5.62 4.04 -1.68
N TRP A 61 4.86 2.98 -1.94
CA TRP A 61 4.64 1.90 -0.96
C TRP A 61 5.93 1.14 -0.62
N TYR A 62 6.75 0.84 -1.61
CA TYR A 62 8.03 0.17 -1.42
C TYR A 62 8.99 1.03 -0.58
N MET A 63 9.07 2.34 -0.85
CA MET A 63 9.86 3.27 -0.03
C MET A 63 9.33 3.37 1.41
N LEU A 64 8.01 3.41 1.63
CA LEU A 64 7.45 3.34 2.99
C LEU A 64 7.91 2.07 3.72
N GLY A 65 7.84 0.92 3.04
CA GLY A 65 8.32 -0.34 3.61
C GLY A 65 9.77 -0.29 4.05
N LEU A 66 10.65 0.28 3.22
CA LEU A 66 12.06 0.44 3.56
C LEU A 66 12.28 1.38 4.75
N LEU A 67 11.55 2.51 4.80
CA LEU A 67 11.69 3.48 5.89
C LEU A 67 11.18 2.92 7.22
N TYR A 68 10.02 2.25 7.23
CA TYR A 68 9.49 1.59 8.41
C TYR A 68 10.42 0.47 8.89
N ARG A 69 10.96 -0.35 7.97
CA ARG A 69 11.96 -1.37 8.32
C ARG A 69 13.19 -0.75 8.97
N GLY A 70 13.70 0.34 8.42
CA GLY A 70 14.84 1.08 8.98
C GLY A 70 14.57 1.76 10.33
N GLN A 71 13.29 1.86 10.74
CA GLN A 71 12.87 2.33 12.07
C GLN A 71 12.54 1.18 13.03
N GLY A 72 12.66 -0.08 12.60
CA GLY A 72 12.25 -1.24 13.38
C GLY A 72 10.74 -1.45 13.45
N GLN A 73 9.95 -0.69 12.69
CA GLN A 73 8.49 -0.83 12.59
C GLN A 73 8.13 -1.94 11.61
N LEU A 74 8.47 -3.17 11.98
CA LEU A 74 8.45 -4.32 11.07
C LEU A 74 7.05 -4.65 10.54
N ASP A 75 6.00 -4.52 11.37
CA ASP A 75 4.62 -4.77 10.94
C ASP A 75 4.15 -3.75 9.89
N GLN A 76 4.48 -2.47 10.09
CA GLN A 76 4.17 -1.41 9.12
C GLN A 76 4.94 -1.61 7.83
N ALA A 77 6.19 -2.09 7.91
CA ALA A 77 6.99 -2.44 6.76
C ALA A 77 6.38 -3.61 5.96
N ILE A 78 5.95 -4.69 6.63
CA ILE A 78 5.27 -5.82 6.00
C ILE A 78 3.99 -5.37 5.30
N ASN A 79 3.17 -4.54 5.96
CA ASN A 79 1.97 -4.00 5.34
C ASN A 79 2.31 -3.17 4.10
N ALA A 80 3.29 -2.26 4.18
CA ALA A 80 3.68 -1.43 3.06
C ALA A 80 4.22 -2.25 1.87
N PHE A 81 5.02 -3.29 2.10
CA PHE A 81 5.44 -4.20 1.03
C PHE A 81 4.28 -5.01 0.44
N THR A 82 3.30 -5.38 1.26
CA THR A 82 2.08 -6.04 0.79
C THR A 82 1.27 -5.12 -0.12
N GLN A 83 1.12 -3.84 0.25
CA GLN A 83 0.49 -2.83 -0.61
C GLN A 83 1.30 -2.57 -1.88
N ALA A 84 2.64 -2.53 -1.79
CA ALA A 84 3.50 -2.38 -2.96
C ALA A 84 3.25 -3.52 -3.96
N ARG A 85 3.21 -4.77 -3.50
CA ARG A 85 2.88 -5.93 -4.33
C ARG A 85 1.52 -5.78 -5.01
N ALA A 86 0.49 -5.34 -4.28
CA ALA A 86 -0.86 -5.18 -4.81
C ALA A 86 -0.98 -4.16 -5.96
N VAL A 87 -0.06 -3.20 -6.04
CA VAL A 87 -0.01 -2.19 -7.11
C VAL A 87 1.21 -2.34 -8.01
N ALA A 88 1.88 -3.50 -7.97
CA ALA A 88 3.02 -3.78 -8.83
C ALA A 88 2.59 -3.81 -10.30
N GLY A 89 3.29 -3.06 -11.15
CA GLY A 89 3.05 -3.04 -12.59
C GLY A 89 3.82 -4.10 -13.37
N SER A 90 4.66 -4.89 -12.68
CA SER A 90 5.48 -5.93 -13.29
C SER A 90 5.77 -7.06 -12.32
N ILE A 91 6.05 -8.24 -12.89
CA ILE A 91 6.43 -9.44 -12.15
C ILE A 91 7.70 -9.18 -11.31
N GLN A 92 8.65 -8.41 -11.84
CA GLN A 92 9.88 -8.06 -11.13
C GLN A 92 9.61 -7.17 -9.91
N ALA A 93 8.67 -6.21 -10.03
CA ALA A 93 8.29 -5.36 -8.91
C ALA A 93 7.58 -6.17 -7.82
N GLU A 94 6.70 -7.10 -8.20
CA GLU A 94 6.09 -8.05 -7.27
C GLU A 94 7.14 -8.89 -6.54
N ALA A 95 8.10 -9.48 -7.26
CA ALA A 95 9.19 -10.26 -6.69
C ALA A 95 10.02 -9.45 -5.67
N LEU A 96 10.31 -8.18 -5.95
CA LEU A 96 11.02 -7.30 -5.02
C LEU A 96 10.25 -7.09 -3.72
N ALA A 97 8.94 -6.85 -3.78
CA ALA A 97 8.10 -6.68 -2.60
C ALA A 97 8.02 -7.97 -1.76
N LEU A 98 7.83 -9.12 -2.43
CA LEU A 98 7.84 -10.45 -1.81
C LEU A 98 9.16 -10.72 -1.07
N GLY A 99 10.29 -10.46 -1.74
CA GLY A 99 11.62 -10.66 -1.17
C GLY A 99 11.84 -9.85 0.11
N ARG A 100 11.47 -8.56 0.10
CA ARG A 100 11.61 -7.69 1.28
C ARG A 100 10.70 -8.13 2.43
N LYS A 101 9.48 -8.56 2.14
CA LYS A 101 8.57 -9.12 3.16
C LYS A 101 9.16 -10.41 3.75
N GLY A 102 9.64 -11.32 2.90
CA GLY A 102 10.29 -12.57 3.29
C GLY A 102 11.53 -12.35 4.17
N GLU A 103 12.37 -11.36 3.86
CA GLU A 103 13.51 -10.96 4.69
C GLU A 103 13.08 -10.59 6.12
N ILE A 104 12.03 -9.77 6.27
CA ILE A 104 11.54 -9.35 7.58
C ILE A 104 10.94 -10.54 8.35
N LEU A 105 10.16 -11.39 7.67
CA LEU A 105 9.58 -12.59 8.28
C LEU A 105 10.68 -13.55 8.77
N SER A 106 11.76 -13.68 8.01
CA SER A 106 12.93 -14.46 8.41
C SER A 106 13.60 -13.89 9.65
N GLN A 107 13.81 -12.57 9.69
CA GLN A 107 14.41 -11.87 10.84
C GLN A 107 13.56 -11.95 12.11
N THR A 108 12.24 -12.04 11.97
CA THR A 108 11.29 -12.11 13.10
C THR A 108 10.95 -13.54 13.53
N GLY A 109 11.57 -14.55 12.92
CA GLY A 109 11.36 -15.96 13.28
C GLY A 109 10.11 -16.61 12.67
N HIS A 110 9.37 -15.91 11.81
CA HIS A 110 8.23 -16.44 11.06
C HIS A 110 8.69 -17.28 9.86
N LEU A 111 9.54 -18.27 10.12
CA LEU A 111 10.30 -19.00 9.09
C LEU A 111 9.42 -19.69 8.03
N PRO A 112 8.28 -20.34 8.36
CA PRO A 112 7.43 -20.96 7.33
C PRO A 112 6.86 -19.93 6.34
N GLN A 113 6.45 -18.76 6.85
CA GLN A 113 5.92 -17.67 6.03
C GLN A 113 7.02 -17.02 5.20
N ALA A 114 8.21 -16.84 5.80
CA ALA A 114 9.38 -16.33 5.10
C ALA A 114 9.76 -17.22 3.92
N LEU A 115 9.82 -18.54 4.12
CA LEU A 115 10.14 -19.50 3.08
C LEU A 115 9.14 -19.40 1.92
N HIS A 116 7.84 -19.39 2.23
CA HIS A 116 6.79 -19.26 1.22
C HIS A 116 6.94 -17.97 0.38
N GLU A 117 7.09 -16.81 1.03
CA GLU A 117 7.23 -15.52 0.32
C GLU A 117 8.51 -15.45 -0.51
N LEU A 118 9.62 -16.02 -0.04
CA LEU A 118 10.90 -16.05 -0.77
C LEU A 118 10.87 -17.03 -1.95
N GLU A 119 10.19 -18.16 -1.83
CA GLU A 119 9.97 -19.08 -2.95
C GLU A 119 9.16 -18.43 -4.06
N LEU A 120 8.08 -17.72 -3.71
CA LEU A 120 7.30 -16.94 -4.67
C LEU A 120 8.17 -15.85 -5.33
N ALA A 121 8.97 -15.12 -4.55
CA ALA A 121 9.88 -14.11 -5.10
C ALA A 121 10.85 -14.71 -6.14
N LYS A 122 11.38 -15.91 -5.87
CA LYS A 122 12.28 -16.61 -6.79
C LYS A 122 11.58 -17.08 -8.07
N GLN A 123 10.33 -17.52 -7.98
CA GLN A 123 9.54 -17.91 -9.17
C GLN A 123 9.29 -16.72 -10.10
N PHE A 124 9.05 -15.54 -9.54
CA PHE A 124 8.79 -14.31 -10.29
C PHE A 124 10.08 -13.59 -10.75
N HIS A 125 11.23 -13.93 -10.18
CA HIS A 125 12.52 -13.39 -10.60
C HIS A 125 13.56 -14.52 -10.68
N PRO A 126 13.44 -15.44 -11.64
CA PRO A 126 14.47 -16.45 -11.85
C PRO A 126 15.80 -15.75 -12.16
N ALA A 127 16.90 -16.30 -11.64
CA ALA A 127 18.23 -15.79 -11.96
C ALA A 127 18.42 -15.76 -13.49
N PRO A 128 19.10 -14.74 -14.05
CA PRO A 128 19.42 -14.69 -15.48
C PRO A 128 20.25 -15.90 -15.93
#